data_AF-A0AAN9A104-F1
#
_entry.id   AF-A0AAN9A104-F1
#
_cell.length_a   1.000
_cell.length_b   1.000
_cell.length_c   1.000
_cell.angle_alpha   90.00
_cell.angle_beta   90.00
_cell.angle_gamma   90.00
#
_symmetry.space_group_name_H-M   'P 1'
#
loop_
_entity.id
_entity.type
_entity.pdbx_description
1 polymer ?
#
loop_
_entity_poly.entity_id
_entity_poly.type
_entity_poly.pdbx_seq_one_letter_code
_entity_poly.pdbx_strand_id
1 'polypeptide(L)' 'DLLDLAIRQEGCSHEQSQDILKAVVRYSVKTQHPYFFNELYGGIDDVALTGAWLTEALNTNQ' A
#
# COMPACT_ATOMS: atom_id res chain seq x y z
N ASP A 1 1.32 7.94 18.92
CA ASP A 1 0.25 7.68 17.92
C ASP A 1 0.42 6.35 17.23
N LEU A 2 -0.66 5.85 16.63
CA LEU A 2 -0.73 4.57 15.92
C LEU A 2 0.11 4.55 14.63
N LEU A 3 0.21 5.70 13.96
CA LEU A 3 1.06 5.97 12.80
C LEU A 3 1.62 7.39 12.96
N ASP A 4 2.94 7.55 12.82
CA ASP A 4 3.57 8.87 12.75
C ASP A 4 3.61 9.33 11.28
N LEU A 5 2.78 10.31 10.94
CA LEU A 5 2.61 10.83 9.57
C LEU A 5 3.34 12.17 9.36
N ALA A 6 4.10 12.65 10.34
CA ALA A 6 4.78 13.93 10.25
C ALA A 6 5.93 13.85 9.23
N ILE A 7 5.90 14.71 8.20
CA ILE A 7 7.00 14.85 7.25
C ILE A 7 8.09 15.72 7.89
N ARG A 8 9.31 15.19 7.96
CA ARG A 8 10.48 15.84 8.57
C ARG A 8 11.47 16.25 7.48
N GLN A 9 12.34 17.23 7.78
CA GLN A 9 13.46 17.57 6.89
C GLN A 9 14.48 16.43 6.82
N GLU A 10 14.72 15.76 7.94
CA GLU A 10 15.58 14.59 8.02
C GLU A 10 14.86 13.36 7.46
N GLY A 11 15.58 12.54 6.71
CA GLY A 11 15.07 11.27 6.21
C GLY A 11 14.87 10.23 7.32
N CYS A 12 14.38 9.04 6.94
CA CYS A 12 14.28 7.91 7.84
C CYS A 12 15.30 6.82 7.49
N SER A 13 15.64 5.99 8.46
CA SER A 13 16.44 4.78 8.23
C SER A 13 15.62 3.74 7.46
N HIS A 14 16.33 2.73 6.92
CA HIS A 14 15.67 1.61 6.25
C HIS A 14 14.73 0.85 7.21
N GLU A 15 15.15 0.64 8.47
CA GLU A 15 14.34 -0.03 9.48
C GLU A 15 13.06 0.75 9.81
N GLN A 16 13.18 2.08 9.97
CA GLN A 16 12.02 2.96 10.16
C GLN A 16 11.06 2.90 8.97
N SER A 17 11.57 2.89 7.74
CA SER A 17 10.76 2.71 6.53
C SER A 17 9.98 1.40 6.55
N GLN A 18 10.63 0.29 6.93
CA GLN A 18 9.98 -1.02 7.00
C GLN A 18 8.87 -1.06 8.06
N ASP A 19 9.08 -0.43 9.21
CA ASP A 19 8.07 -0.40 10.27
C ASP A 19 6.87 0.47 9.89
N ILE A 20 7.11 1.58 9.20
CA ILE A 20 6.04 2.39 8.60
C ILE A 20 5.24 1.55 7.59
N LEU A 21 5.90 0.84 6.67
CA LEU A 21 5.23 -0.02 5.68
C LEU A 21 4.36 -1.11 6.35
N LYS A 22 4.88 -1.79 7.38
CA LYS A 22 4.12 -2.79 8.15
C LYS A 22 2.90 -2.15 8.83
N ALA A 23 3.06 -0.96 9.40
CA ALA A 23 1.97 -0.25 10.06
C ALA A 23 0.88 0.16 9.06
N VAL A 24 1.27 0.75 7.91
CA VAL A 24 0.34 1.12 6.83
C VAL A 24 -0.47 -0.10 6.39
N VAL A 25 0.20 -1.22 6.10
CA VAL A 25 -0.51 -2.45 5.74
C VAL A 25 -1.41 -2.92 6.88
N ARG A 26 -0.93 -2.98 8.13
CA ARG A 26 -1.70 -3.48 9.27
C ARG A 26 -2.99 -2.71 9.52
N TYR A 27 -2.95 -1.38 9.39
CA TYR A 27 -4.08 -0.51 9.75
C TYR A 27 -4.94 -0.08 8.55
N SER A 28 -4.59 -0.47 7.33
CA SER A 28 -5.43 -0.27 6.15
C SER A 28 -6.58 -1.30 6.05
N VAL A 29 -7.72 -0.87 5.49
CA VAL A 29 -8.84 -1.75 5.16
C VAL A 29 -8.40 -2.79 4.12
N LYS A 30 -8.82 -4.05 4.32
CA LYS A 30 -8.48 -5.17 3.45
C LYS A 30 -9.55 -5.35 2.37
N THR A 31 -9.51 -4.53 1.33
CA THR A 31 -10.46 -4.60 0.19
C THR A 31 -10.39 -5.94 -0.55
N GLN A 32 -9.26 -6.63 -0.47
CA GLN A 32 -9.05 -7.98 -1.01
C GLN A 32 -9.73 -9.09 -0.19
N HIS A 33 -10.23 -8.80 1.00
CA HIS A 33 -10.81 -9.81 1.87
C HIS A 33 -12.16 -10.30 1.32
N PRO A 34 -12.46 -11.62 1.33
CA PRO A 34 -13.71 -12.16 0.76
C PRO A 34 -14.99 -11.68 1.46
N TYR A 35 -14.87 -11.06 2.63
CA TYR A 35 -15.99 -10.45 3.37
C TYR A 35 -16.01 -8.90 3.30
N PHE A 36 -15.30 -8.30 2.34
CA PHE A 36 -15.39 -6.87 2.07
C PHE A 36 -16.53 -6.58 1.08
N PHE A 37 -17.63 -5.98 1.56
CA PHE A 37 -18.84 -5.68 0.77
C PHE A 37 -19.24 -4.20 0.83
N ASN A 38 -18.33 -3.31 1.25
CA ASN A 38 -18.64 -1.90 1.48
C ASN A 38 -18.81 -1.09 0.19
N GLU A 39 -18.25 -1.58 -0.91
CA GLU A 39 -18.14 -0.85 -2.17
C GLU A 39 -18.56 -1.73 -3.36
N LEU A 40 -18.65 -1.11 -4.54
CA LEU A 40 -18.90 -1.80 -5.82
C LEU A 40 -17.65 -2.51 -6.39
N TYR A 41 -16.58 -2.62 -5.60
CA TYR A 41 -15.35 -3.34 -5.92
C TYR A 41 -14.87 -4.13 -4.70
N GLY A 42 -14.07 -5.18 -4.92
CA GLY A 42 -13.50 -6.01 -3.86
C GLY A 42 -12.75 -7.21 -4.43
N GLY A 43 -11.99 -7.89 -3.56
CA GLY A 43 -11.10 -8.97 -3.99
C GLY A 43 -9.80 -8.47 -4.61
N ILE A 44 -9.01 -9.39 -5.13
CA ILE A 44 -7.77 -9.11 -5.84
C ILE A 44 -7.65 -10.05 -7.04
N ASP A 45 -7.28 -9.48 -8.19
CA ASP A 45 -6.94 -10.24 -9.39
C ASP A 45 -5.41 -10.24 -9.54
N ASP A 46 -4.80 -11.43 -9.51
CA ASP A 46 -3.34 -11.58 -9.46
C ASP A 46 -2.65 -11.08 -10.75
N VAL A 47 -3.32 -11.21 -11.89
CA VAL A 47 -2.80 -10.75 -13.18
C VAL A 47 -2.82 -9.22 -13.24
N ALA A 48 -3.93 -8.60 -12.78
CA ALA A 48 -4.06 -7.16 -12.68
C ALA A 48 -3.05 -6.56 -11.67
N LEU A 49 -2.83 -7.20 -10.53
CA LEU A 49 -1.82 -6.78 -9.55
C LEU A 49 -0.41 -6.81 -10.15
N THR A 50 -0.07 -7.89 -10.86
CA THR A 50 1.22 -8.03 -11.53
C THR A 50 1.40 -6.95 -12.60
N GLY A 51 0.34 -6.65 -13.36
CA GLY A 51 0.31 -5.54 -14.31
C GLY A 51 0.56 -4.19 -13.63
N ALA A 52 -0.09 -3.93 -12.49
CA ALA A 52 0.11 -2.69 -11.73
C ALA A 52 1.56 -2.52 -11.25
N TRP A 53 2.20 -3.59 -10.73
CA TRP A 53 3.62 -3.54 -10.36
C TRP A 53 4.53 -3.29 -11.55
N LEU A 54 4.26 -3.92 -12.70
CA LEU A 54 5.04 -3.71 -13.91
C LEU A 54 4.91 -2.28 -14.43
N THR A 55 3.70 -1.74 -14.47
CA THR A 55 3.44 -0.36 -14.89
C THR A 55 4.17 0.64 -13.98
N GLU A 56 4.11 0.46 -12.65
CA GLU A 56 4.81 1.31 -11.69
C GLU A 56 6.33 1.22 -11.85
N ALA A 57 6.87 0.01 -12.06
CA ALA A 57 8.29 -0.20 -12.27
C ALA A 57 8.81 0.45 -13.57
N LEU A 58 7.98 0.51 -14.62
CA LEU A 58 8.36 1.10 -15.90
C LEU A 58 8.28 2.64 -15.90
N ASN A 59 7.41 3.24 -15.08
CA ASN A 59 7.31 4.69 -14.85
C ASN A 59 7.42 5.54 -16.15
N THR A 60 6.70 5.13 -17.19
CA THR A 60 6.54 5.91 -18.43
C THR A 60 5.27 6.76 -18.35
N ASN A 61 5.15 7.77 -19.21
CA ASN A 61 3.90 8.53 -19.33
C ASN A 61 2.72 7.60 -19.61
N GLN A 62 1.62 7.84 -18.90
CA GLN A 62 0.31 7.27 -19.22
C GLN A 62 -0.38 8.06 -20.32
#